data_AF-A0A3D5J8U3-F1
#
_entry.id   AF-A0A3D5J8U3-F1
#
_cell.length_a   1.000
_cell.length_b   1.000
_cell.length_c   1.000
_cell.angle_alpha   90.00
_cell.angle_beta   90.00
_cell.angle_gamma   90.00
#
_symmetry.space_group_name_H-M   'P 1'
#
loop_
_entity.id
_entity.type
_entity.pdbx_description
1 polymer ?
#
loop_
_entity_poly.entity_id
_entity_poly.type
_entity_poly.pdbx_seq_one_letter_code
_entity_poly.pdbx_strand_id
1 'polypeptide(L)' 'MKGFETTGRMTVEKFERLFQAEFGVYCDLIDQKGNFADESATLASLRPDDFEGPKKVDFSL' A
#
# COMPACT_ATOMS: atom_id res chain seq x y z
N MET A 1 -12.87 9.13 11.69
CA MET A 1 -11.89 8.78 10.65
C MET A 1 -11.05 10.00 10.36
N LYS A 2 -9.73 9.85 10.30
CA LYS A 2 -8.79 10.92 9.93
C LYS A 2 -8.05 10.60 8.63
N GLY A 3 -8.18 9.39 8.07
CA GLY A 3 -7.34 8.89 6.99
C GLY A 3 -5.92 8.55 7.43
N PHE A 4 -5.12 8.12 6.46
CA PHE A 4 -3.69 7.96 6.61
C PHE A 4 -2.94 8.27 5.31
N GLU A 5 -1.68 8.67 5.44
CA GLU A 5 -0.83 8.91 4.29
C GLU A 5 0.00 7.66 3.96
N THR A 6 0.11 7.34 2.68
CA THR A 6 0.99 6.28 2.18
C THR A 6 2.14 6.85 1.34
N THR A 7 3.27 6.15 1.34
CA THR A 7 4.43 6.45 0.50
C THR A 7 5.02 5.14 -0.02
N GLY A 8 5.79 5.21 -1.11
CA GLY A 8 6.47 4.03 -1.67
C GLY A 8 7.42 3.31 -0.70
N ARG A 9 7.87 3.96 0.38
CA ARG A 9 8.76 3.36 1.40
C ARG A 9 8.01 2.56 2.48
N MET A 10 6.68 2.62 2.49
CA MET A 10 5.85 1.84 3.41
C MET A 10 5.91 0.37 3.02
N THR A 11 5.93 -0.53 4.01
CA THR A 11 5.79 -1.97 3.77
C THR A 11 4.36 -2.36 3.47
N VAL A 12 4.16 -3.50 2.81
CA VAL A 12 2.83 -4.09 2.56
C VAL A 12 2.07 -4.26 3.88
N GLU A 13 2.69 -4.91 4.88
CA GLU A 13 2.07 -5.13 6.20
C GLU A 13 1.57 -3.83 6.84
N LYS A 14 2.40 -2.78 6.79
CA LYS A 14 2.04 -1.49 7.38
C LYS A 14 0.86 -0.85 6.65
N PHE A 15 0.81 -0.96 5.32
CA PHE A 15 -0.30 -0.44 4.54
C PHE A 15 -1.60 -1.15 4.89
N GLU A 16 -1.63 -2.48 4.85
CA GLU A 16 -2.83 -3.29 5.12
C GLU A 16 -3.36 -3.05 6.53
N ARG A 17 -2.45 -2.97 7.52
CA ARG A 17 -2.81 -2.66 8.91
C ARG A 17 -3.44 -1.27 9.05
N LEU A 18 -2.88 -0.25 8.39
CA LEU A 18 -3.43 1.11 8.42
C LEU A 18 -4.77 1.18 7.69
N PHE A 19 -4.90 0.48 6.56
CA PHE A 19 -6.14 0.40 5.80
C PHE A 19 -7.25 -0.24 6.62
N GLN A 20 -6.98 -1.37 7.27
CA GLN A 20 -7.94 -2.03 8.15
C GLN A 20 -8.30 -1.18 9.37
N ALA A 21 -7.31 -0.56 10.01
CA ALA A 21 -7.56 0.30 11.17
C ALA A 21 -8.43 1.52 10.82
N GLU A 22 -8.21 2.11 9.65
CA GLU A 22 -8.97 3.27 9.22
C GLU A 22 -10.36 2.87 8.71
N PHE A 23 -10.45 1.92 7.78
CA PHE A 23 -11.68 1.61 7.04
C PHE A 23 -12.48 0.43 7.59
N GLY A 24 -11.95 -0.33 8.55
CA GLY A 24 -12.63 -1.49 9.15
C GLY A 24 -12.73 -2.72 8.24
N VAL A 25 -12.01 -2.73 7.11
CA VAL A 25 -11.99 -3.84 6.14
C VAL A 25 -10.56 -4.25 5.83
N TYR A 26 -10.35 -5.55 5.61
CA TYR A 26 -9.05 -6.09 5.22
C TYR A 26 -8.84 -5.95 3.71
N CYS A 27 -7.61 -5.69 3.28
CA CYS A 27 -7.20 -5.73 1.88
C CYS A 27 -5.88 -6.47 1.73
N ASP A 28 -5.77 -7.28 0.68
CA ASP A 28 -4.52 -7.89 0.24
C ASP A 28 -3.92 -7.09 -0.91
N LEU A 29 -2.61 -6.86 -0.87
CA LEU A 29 -1.88 -6.36 -2.03
C LEU A 29 -1.40 -7.52 -2.92
N ILE A 30 -1.64 -7.37 -4.23
CA ILE A 30 -1.22 -8.34 -5.25
C ILE A 30 -0.05 -7.78 -6.06
N ASP A 31 0.98 -8.58 -6.27
CA ASP A 31 2.15 -8.24 -7.07
C ASP A 31 1.85 -8.28 -8.60
N GLN A 32 2.82 -7.87 -9.42
CA GLN A 32 2.67 -7.88 -10.87
C GLN A 32 2.49 -9.26 -11.49
N LYS A 33 2.84 -10.32 -10.75
CA LYS A 33 2.73 -11.71 -11.18
C LYS A 33 1.39 -12.33 -10.74
N GLY A 34 0.55 -11.58 -10.04
CA GLY A 34 -0.75 -12.06 -9.54
C GLY A 34 -0.66 -12.82 -8.22
N ASN A 35 0.46 -12.75 -7.49
CA ASN A 35 0.62 -13.38 -6.18
C ASN A 35 0.35 -12.37 -5.07
N PHE A 36 0.04 -12.86 -3.86
CA PHE A 36 0.08 -12.03 -2.66
C PHE A 36 1.47 -11.43 -2.48
N ALA A 37 1.51 -10.12 -2.21
CA ALA A 37 2.75 -9.41 -2.00
C ALA A 37 3.40 -9.84 -0.67
N ASP A 38 4.74 -9.89 -0.65
CA ASP A 38 5.49 -10.13 0.59
C ASP A 38 5.24 -8.97 1.57
N GLU A 39 4.80 -9.30 2.79
CA GLU A 39 4.51 -8.34 3.87
C GLU A 39 5.67 -7.37 4.15
N SER A 40 6.91 -7.85 3.98
CA SER A 40 8.14 -7.07 4.18
C SER A 40 8.54 -6.21 2.98
N ALA A 41 7.97 -6.46 1.80
CA ALA A 41 8.23 -5.67 0.60
C ALA A 41 7.69 -4.24 0.77
N THR A 42 8.35 -3.30 0.10
CA THR A 42 7.87 -1.91 0.05
C THR A 42 6.82 -1.73 -1.04
N LEU A 43 5.90 -0.78 -0.88
CA LEU A 43 4.93 -0.45 -1.93
C LEU A 43 5.61 0.01 -3.23
N ALA A 44 6.80 0.61 -3.17
CA ALA A 44 7.57 0.98 -4.35
C ALA A 44 8.14 -0.24 -5.08
N SER A 45 8.61 -1.26 -4.36
CA SER A 45 9.18 -2.47 -4.97
C SER A 45 8.15 -3.35 -5.69
N LEU A 46 6.85 -3.11 -5.49
CA LEU A 46 5.78 -3.79 -6.22
C LEU A 46 5.46 -3.14 -7.57
N ARG A 47 5.89 -1.88 -7.78
CA ARG A 47 5.53 -1.10 -8.98
C ARG A 47 6.42 -1.46 -10.16
N PRO A 48 5.92 -1.34 -11.41
CA PRO A 48 6.75 -1.44 -12.60
C PRO A 48 7.86 -0.38 -12.57
N ASP A 49 9.01 -0.67 -13.19
CA ASP A 49 10.15 0.26 -13.23
C ASP A 49 9.79 1.59 -13.94
N ASP A 50 8.83 1.55 -14.85
CA ASP A 50 8.32 2.68 -15.62
C ASP A 50 7.06 3.32 -15.01
N PHE A 51 6.73 3.01 -13.75
CA PHE A 51 5.56 3.55 -13.09
C PHE A 51 5.66 5.06 -12.86
N GLU A 52 4.80 5.81 -13.55
CA GLU A 52 4.57 7.24 -13.34
C GLU A 52 3.33 7.47 -12.46
N GLY A 53 3.52 8.06 -11.29
CA GLY A 53 2.42 8.33 -10.36
C GLY A 53 2.84 9.06 -9.09
N PRO A 54 1.87 9.40 -8.23
CA PRO A 54 2.16 10.15 -7.01
C PRO A 54 3.10 9.35 -6.08
N LYS A 55 4.12 10.04 -5.57
CA LYS A 55 5.07 9.47 -4.58
C LYS A 55 4.44 9.28 -3.20
N LYS A 56 3.37 10.03 -2.92
CA LYS A 56 2.61 10.06 -1.68
C LYS A 56 1.13 10.19 -2.01
N VAL A 57 0.29 9.42 -1.32
CA VAL A 57 -1.18 9.45 -1.46
C VAL A 57 -1.78 9.62 -0.08
N ASP A 58 -2.82 10.45 0.04
CA ASP A 58 -3.56 10.69 1.26
C ASP A 58 -4.92 9.98 1.18
N PHE A 59 -5.23 9.14 2.18
CA PHE A 59 -6.48 8.39 2.32
C PHE A 59 -7.46 9.04 3.30
N SER A 60 -7.32 10.32 3.62
CA SER A 60 -8.32 11.09 4.37
C SER A 60 -9.60 11.33 3.56
N LEU A 61 -10.75 11.17 4.24
CA LEU A 61 -12.11 11.45 3.75
C LEU A 61 -12.56 12.86 4.14
#